data_AF-A0A0M0BZR6-F1
#
_entry.id   AF-A0A0M0BZR6-F1
#
_cell.length_a   1.000
_cell.length_b   1.000
_cell.length_c   1.000
_cell.angle_alpha   90.00
_cell.angle_beta   90.00
_cell.angle_gamma   90.00
#
_symmetry.space_group_name_H-M   'P 1'
#
loop_
_entity.id
_entity.type
_entity.pdbx_description
1 polymer ?
#
loop_
_entity_poly.entity_id
_entity_poly.type
_entity_poly.pdbx_seq_one_letter_code
_entity_poly.pdbx_strand_id
1 'polypeptide(L)'
;MSFVPDTLVEEIATTQPLSYYAIKFRLHRYGIKVRINELRDHFGTQLRKCGIIKEEIDLLQGRIPQEIFIRHYWSPRLAELGNRILIAQNLYDTKLEKTNLVK
;
A
#
# COMPACT_ATOMS: atom_id res chain seq x y z
N MET A 1 -1.33 8.03 13.62
CA MET A 1 -2.12 6.89 13.13
C MET A 1 -1.47 6.39 11.86
N SER A 2 -1.00 5.13 11.85
CA SER A 2 -0.42 4.48 10.67
C SER A 2 -1.46 3.51 10.08
N PHE A 3 -1.51 3.38 8.75
CA PHE A 3 -2.42 2.45 8.04
C PHE A 3 -1.69 1.16 7.67
N VAL A 4 -0.94 0.63 8.62
CA VAL A 4 -0.02 -0.49 8.45
C VAL A 4 -0.15 -1.39 9.69
N PRO A 5 -0.11 -2.72 9.54
CA PRO A 5 -0.10 -3.63 10.68
C PRO A 5 1.04 -3.30 11.66
N ASP A 6 0.76 -3.37 12.96
CA ASP A 6 1.74 -3.03 14.00
C ASP A 6 2.98 -3.92 13.93
N THR A 7 2.80 -5.21 13.58
CA THR A 7 3.89 -6.16 13.38
C THR A 7 4.91 -5.69 12.35
N LEU A 8 4.46 -5.11 11.24
CA LEU A 8 5.37 -4.61 10.20
C LEU A 8 6.15 -3.38 10.69
N VAL A 9 5.53 -2.53 11.52
CA VAL A 9 6.21 -1.36 12.09
C VAL A 9 7.32 -1.80 13.03
N GLU A 10 7.07 -2.81 13.85
CA GLU A 10 8.06 -3.39 14.77
C GLU A 10 9.23 -4.03 14.01
N GLU A 11 8.96 -4.80 12.95
CA GLU A 11 10.00 -5.39 12.10
C GLU A 11 10.87 -4.33 11.40
N ILE A 12 10.26 -3.25 10.91
CA ILE A 12 10.99 -2.14 10.30
C ILE A 12 11.84 -1.42 11.36
N ALA A 13 11.31 -1.20 12.56
CA ALA A 13 12.00 -0.50 13.64
C ALA A 13 13.26 -1.24 14.13
N THR A 14 13.29 -2.56 14.03
CA THR A 14 14.45 -3.40 14.42
C THR A 14 15.50 -3.52 13.32
N THR A 15 15.20 -3.09 12.09
CA THR A 15 16.07 -3.25 10.93
C THR A 15 16.96 -2.03 10.71
N GLN A 16 18.17 -2.24 10.16
CA GLN A 16 19.07 -1.15 9.76
C GLN A 16 18.48 -0.34 8.58
N PRO A 17 18.71 0.99 8.52
CA PRO A 17 18.21 1.82 7.44
C PRO A 17 18.82 1.39 6.10
N LEU A 18 17.96 1.16 5.11
CA LEU A 18 18.35 0.74 3.76
C LEU A 18 18.25 1.90 2.78
N SER A 19 19.25 2.02 1.90
CA SER A 19 19.18 2.95 0.77
C SER A 19 18.37 2.35 -0.39
N TYR A 20 17.77 3.22 -1.20
CA TYR A 20 17.06 2.81 -2.42
C TYR A 20 17.96 1.96 -3.34
N TYR A 21 19.24 2.32 -3.45
CA TYR A 21 20.21 1.56 -4.25
C TYR A 21 20.47 0.17 -3.69
N ALA A 22 20.53 0.00 -2.36
CA ALA A 22 20.69 -1.30 -1.74
C ALA A 22 19.54 -2.26 -2.12
N ILE A 23 18.30 -1.75 -2.10
CA ILE A 23 17.11 -2.50 -2.54
C ILE A 23 17.21 -2.83 -4.03
N LYS A 24 17.53 -1.84 -4.86
CA LYS A 24 17.64 -1.99 -6.31
C LYS A 24 18.68 -3.04 -6.71
N PHE A 25 19.88 -2.97 -6.14
CA PHE A 25 20.95 -3.93 -6.43
C PHE A 25 20.64 -5.33 -5.94
N ARG A 26 20.00 -5.47 -4.76
CA ARG A 26 19.57 -6.76 -4.25
C ARG A 26 18.58 -7.42 -5.22
N LEU A 27 17.54 -6.71 -5.62
CA LEU A 27 16.56 -7.22 -6.59
C LEU A 27 17.19 -7.58 -7.95
N HIS A 28 18.15 -6.76 -8.40
CA HIS A 28 18.87 -7.02 -9.64
C HIS A 28 19.69 -8.32 -9.58
N ARG A 29 20.31 -8.65 -8.44
CA ARG A 29 21.04 -9.92 -8.25
C ARG A 29 20.13 -11.14 -8.39
N TYR A 30 18.86 -11.01 -8.01
CA TYR A 30 17.85 -12.06 -8.18
C TYR A 30 17.19 -12.06 -9.57
N GLY A 31 17.63 -11.20 -10.50
CA GLY A 31 17.03 -11.07 -11.83
C GLY A 31 15.63 -10.42 -11.83
N ILE A 32 15.23 -9.79 -10.73
CA ILE A 32 13.92 -9.16 -10.59
C ILE A 32 14.00 -7.71 -11.07
N LYS A 33 13.20 -7.36 -12.08
CA LYS A 33 13.08 -5.97 -12.55
C LYS A 33 12.44 -5.10 -11.48
N VAL A 34 13.11 -3.99 -11.15
CA VAL A 34 12.67 -3.05 -10.11
C VAL A 34 11.57 -2.13 -10.66
N ARG A 35 10.33 -2.61 -10.65
CA ARG A 35 9.13 -1.88 -11.11
C ARG A 35 8.30 -1.36 -9.92
N ILE A 36 8.94 -0.62 -9.01
CA ILE A 36 8.30 -0.17 -7.75
C ILE A 36 7.05 0.69 -8.00
N ASN A 37 7.06 1.50 -9.06
CA ASN A 37 5.88 2.29 -9.44
C ASN A 37 4.67 1.42 -9.73
N GLU A 38 4.86 0.26 -10.34
CA GLU A 38 3.76 -0.65 -10.65
C GLU A 38 3.27 -1.40 -9.42
N LEU A 39 4.14 -1.65 -8.44
CA LEU A 39 3.69 -2.16 -7.14
C LEU A 39 2.73 -1.16 -6.49
N ARG A 40 3.04 0.15 -6.58
CA ARG A 40 2.15 1.22 -6.09
C ARG A 40 0.82 1.25 -6.86
N ASP A 41 0.84 1.12 -8.18
CA ASP A 41 -0.37 1.11 -9.01
C ASP A 41 -1.22 -0.15 -8.79
N HIS A 42 -0.57 -1.30 -8.67
CA HIS A 42 -1.21 -2.56 -8.34
C HIS A 42 -1.91 -2.46 -6.98
N PHE A 43 -1.22 -1.93 -5.96
CA PHE A 43 -1.79 -1.72 -4.64
C PHE A 43 -3.05 -0.83 -4.69
N GLY A 44 -2.99 0.31 -5.40
CA GLY A 44 -4.18 1.16 -5.60
C GLY A 44 -5.32 0.43 -6.32
N THR A 45 -5.00 -0.40 -7.32
CA THR A 45 -5.98 -1.22 -8.04
C THR A 45 -6.66 -2.23 -7.12
N GLN A 46 -5.92 -2.85 -6.20
CA GLN A 46 -6.48 -3.80 -5.22
C GLN A 46 -7.40 -3.10 -4.21
N LEU A 47 -7.00 -1.93 -3.70
CA LEU A 47 -7.86 -1.12 -2.83
C LEU A 47 -9.16 -0.73 -3.55
N ARG A 48 -9.07 -0.35 -4.83
CA ARG A 48 -10.25 -0.03 -5.64
C ARG A 48 -11.19 -1.22 -5.80
N LYS A 49 -10.65 -2.44 -6.00
CA LYS A 49 -11.46 -3.68 -6.05
C LYS A 49 -12.15 -3.99 -4.72
N CYS A 50 -11.60 -3.52 -3.61
CA CYS A 50 -12.21 -3.66 -2.29
C CYS A 50 -13.24 -2.56 -1.98
N GLY A 51 -13.56 -1.68 -2.93
CA GLY A 51 -14.56 -0.63 -2.78
C GLY A 51 -14.03 0.67 -2.15
N ILE A 52 -12.71 0.86 -2.09
CA ILE A 52 -12.12 2.13 -1.65
C ILE A 52 -12.15 3.12 -2.83
N ILE A 53 -12.60 4.35 -2.57
CA ILE A 53 -12.74 5.37 -3.61
C ILE A 53 -11.37 5.90 -4.05
N LYS A 54 -11.30 6.53 -5.22
CA LYS A 54 -10.04 6.99 -5.81
C LYS A 54 -9.35 8.02 -4.93
N GLU A 55 -10.14 8.92 -4.35
CA GLU A 55 -9.72 10.04 -3.52
C GLU A 55 -9.03 9.54 -2.25
N GLU A 56 -9.61 8.53 -1.60
CA GLU A 56 -9.04 7.81 -0.44
C GLU A 56 -7.71 7.12 -0.78
N ILE A 57 -7.64 6.49 -1.95
CA ILE A 57 -6.42 5.82 -2.43
C ILE A 57 -5.32 6.83 -2.73
N ASP A 58 -5.67 7.93 -3.42
CA ASP A 58 -4.72 8.98 -3.78
C ASP A 58 -4.18 9.65 -2.50
N LEU A 59 -5.03 9.95 -1.52
CA LEU A 59 -4.61 10.43 -0.21
C LEU A 59 -3.63 9.49 0.48
N LEU A 60 -3.96 8.19 0.52
CA LEU A 60 -3.12 7.20 1.17
C LEU A 60 -1.74 7.05 0.50
N GLN A 61 -1.68 7.19 -0.82
CA GLN A 61 -0.43 7.13 -1.57
C GLN A 61 0.33 8.47 -1.60
N GLY A 62 -0.19 9.52 -0.95
CA GLY A 62 0.39 10.85 -0.98
C GLY A 62 0.29 11.54 -2.35
N ARG A 63 -0.66 11.12 -3.19
CA ARG A 63 -0.97 11.76 -4.47
C ARG A 63 -1.90 12.95 -4.21
N ILE A 64 -1.61 14.09 -4.83
CA ILE A 64 -2.43 15.30 -4.71
C ILE A 64 -3.32 15.37 -5.96
N PRO A 65 -4.62 15.09 -5.85
CA PRO A 65 -5.53 15.21 -6.99
C PRO A 65 -5.69 16.66 -7.44
N GLN A 66 -6.05 16.86 -8.70
CA GLN A 66 -6.22 18.19 -9.29
C GLN A 66 -7.57 18.85 -8.91
N GLU A 67 -8.55 18.06 -8.49
CA GLU A 67 -9.90 18.53 -8.17
C GLU A 67 -9.92 19.52 -6.99
N ILE A 68 -10.56 20.67 -7.22
CA ILE A 68 -10.70 21.74 -6.23
C ILE A 68 -11.48 21.25 -5.01
N PHE A 69 -12.50 20.40 -5.21
CA PHE A 69 -13.29 19.82 -4.14
C PHE A 69 -12.41 19.05 -3.15
N ILE A 70 -11.54 18.18 -3.67
CA ILE A 70 -10.70 17.32 -2.84
C ILE A 70 -9.68 18.16 -2.04
N ARG A 71 -9.16 19.23 -2.65
CA ARG A 71 -8.18 20.10 -2.01
C ARG A 71 -8.74 20.95 -0.88
N HIS A 72 -10.00 21.39 -0.98
CA HIS A 72 -10.53 22.42 -0.08
C HIS A 72 -11.68 21.94 0.82
N TYR A 73 -12.41 20.89 0.42
CA TYR A 73 -13.67 20.51 1.09
C TYR A 73 -13.68 19.07 1.59
N TRP A 74 -12.80 18.22 1.06
CA TRP A 74 -12.81 16.82 1.39
C TRP A 74 -12.02 16.54 2.68
N SER A 75 -12.77 16.26 3.75
CA SER A 75 -12.24 15.90 5.07
C SER A 75 -12.63 14.47 5.41
N PRO A 76 -11.87 13.46 4.95
CA PRO A 76 -12.19 12.07 5.24
C PRO A 76 -11.97 11.74 6.72
N ARG A 77 -12.82 10.87 7.28
CA ARG A 77 -12.62 10.31 8.62
C ARG A 77 -11.49 9.28 8.58
N LEU A 78 -10.27 9.74 8.88
CA LEU A 78 -9.05 8.92 8.77
C LEU A 78 -9.09 7.62 9.59
N ALA A 79 -9.71 7.62 10.77
CA ALA A 79 -9.80 6.42 11.60
C ALA A 79 -10.65 5.31 10.93
N GLU A 80 -11.79 5.69 10.36
CA GLU A 80 -12.68 4.76 9.66
C GLU A 80 -12.04 4.25 8.35
N LEU A 81 -11.40 5.15 7.61
CA LEU A 81 -10.64 4.81 6.42
C LEU A 81 -9.54 3.78 6.75
N GLY A 82 -8.79 4.01 7.83
CA GLY A 82 -7.74 3.10 8.27
C GLY A 82 -8.23 1.68 8.54
N ASN A 83 -9.35 1.55 9.25
CA ASN A 83 -9.96 0.24 9.50
C ASN A 83 -10.36 -0.46 8.20
N ARG A 84 -10.97 0.26 7.25
CA ARG A 84 -11.34 -0.28 5.93
C ARG A 84 -10.12 -0.77 5.13
N ILE A 85 -9.02 -0.04 5.18
CA ILE A 85 -7.77 -0.41 4.50
C ILE A 85 -7.16 -1.66 5.12
N LEU A 86 -7.08 -1.75 6.44
CA LEU A 86 -6.53 -2.92 7.13
C LEU A 86 -7.35 -4.18 6.84
N ILE A 87 -8.68 -4.07 6.84
CA ILE A 87 -9.57 -5.16 6.42
C ILE A 87 -9.29 -5.56 4.97
N ALA A 88 -9.15 -4.60 4.06
CA ALA A 88 -8.85 -4.87 2.65
C ALA A 88 -7.48 -5.56 2.45
N GLN A 89 -6.46 -5.18 3.22
CA GLN A 89 -5.14 -5.81 3.21
C GLN A 89 -5.23 -7.27 3.68
N ASN A 90 -5.84 -7.52 4.83
CA ASN A 90 -6.00 -8.88 5.37
C ASN A 90 -6.76 -9.80 4.39
N LEU A 91 -7.82 -9.28 3.75
CA LEU A 91 -8.57 -10.02 2.72
C LEU A 91 -7.71 -10.36 1.50
N TYR A 92 -6.79 -9.48 1.12
CA TYR A 92 -5.87 -9.71 0.01
C TYR A 92 -4.82 -10.76 0.37
N ASP A 93 -4.26 -10.71 1.57
CA ASP A 93 -3.26 -11.68 2.05
C ASP A 93 -3.86 -13.09 2.12
N THR A 94 -5.08 -13.23 2.65
CA THR A 94 -5.81 -14.50 2.63
C THR A 94 -6.07 -15.01 1.20
N LYS A 95 -6.31 -14.12 0.23
CA LYS A 95 -6.48 -14.52 -1.18
C LYS A 95 -5.17 -15.02 -1.78
N LEU A 96 -4.04 -14.40 -1.45
CA LEU A 96 -2.72 -14.83 -1.91
C LEU A 96 -2.37 -16.22 -1.38
N GLU A 97 -2.57 -16.47 -0.09
CA GLU A 97 -2.32 -17.78 0.54
C GLU A 97 -3.13 -18.89 -0.16
N LYS A 98 -4.42 -18.65 -0.38
CA LYS A 98 -5.29 -19.60 -1.11
C LYS A 98 -4.85 -19.84 -2.54
N THR A 99 -4.32 -18.82 -3.22
CA THR A 99 -3.84 -18.95 -4.60
C THR A 99 -2.52 -19.74 -4.68
N ASN A 100 -1.67 -19.60 -3.67
CA ASN A 100 -0.38 -20.30 -3.59
C ASN A 100 -0.52 -21.77 -3.15
N LEU A 101 -1.60 -22.14 -2.46
CA LEU A 101 -1.93 -23.52 -2.08
C LEU A 101 -2.48 -24.38 -3.24
N VAL A 102 -2.82 -23.75 -4.38
CA VAL A 102 -3.37 -24.43 -5.58
C VAL A 102 -2.28 -24.70 -6.63
N LYS A 103 -1.03 -24.29 -6.36
CA LYS A 103 0.15 -24.60 -7.18
C LYS A 103 1.02 -25.64 -6.50
#